data_AF-A0A847ECV3-F1
#
_entry.id   AF-A0A847ECV3-F1
#
_cell.length_a   1.000
_cell.length_b   1.000
_cell.length_c   1.000
_cell.angle_alpha   90.00
_cell.angle_beta   90.00
_cell.angle_gamma   90.00
#
_symmetry.space_group_name_H-M   'P 1'
#
loop_
_entity.id
_entity.type
_entity.pdbx_description
1 polymer ?
#
loop_
_entity_poly.entity_id
_entity_poly.type
_entity_poly.pdbx_seq_one_letter_code
_entity_poly.pdbx_strand_id
1 'polypeptide(L)'
;ISAFIKSMRASQPDAALYYMCRMIDAGEDPKFIARRMVIFASEDIGLAQPTALVVANAVFRAVETIGLPECIENLAHGVVYLAQAKKDRRTYDAYLRAMSDVKKFGNLPIPLAIRNPVTKLMESLDYGKDYEQYTKESLLPEKLKNKKYLK
;
A
#
# COMPACT_ATOMS: atom_id res chain seq x y z
N ILE A 1 0.60 -12.39 16.03
CA ILE A 1 0.42 -11.55 14.81
C ILE A 1 -0.08 -12.25 13.54
N SER A 2 0.53 -13.36 13.09
CA SER A 2 0.19 -13.92 11.77
C SER A 2 -1.28 -14.36 11.66
N ALA A 3 -1.82 -14.97 12.71
CA ALA A 3 -3.22 -15.37 12.79
C ALA A 3 -4.17 -14.16 12.74
N PHE A 4 -3.86 -13.08 13.48
CA PHE A 4 -4.61 -11.82 13.45
C PHE A 4 -4.78 -11.25 12.02
N ILE A 5 -3.68 -11.12 11.27
CA ILE A 5 -3.73 -10.62 9.88
C ILE A 5 -4.51 -11.57 8.96
N LYS A 6 -4.30 -12.89 9.10
CA LYS A 6 -5.03 -13.89 8.29
C LYS A 6 -6.54 -13.84 8.56
N SER A 7 -6.95 -13.65 9.81
CA SER A 7 -8.37 -13.50 10.17
C SER A 7 -8.99 -12.26 9.52
N MET A 8 -8.33 -11.11 9.58
CA MET A 8 -8.82 -9.90 8.89
C MET A 8 -8.89 -10.10 7.38
N ARG A 9 -7.88 -10.75 6.77
CA ARG A 9 -7.84 -11.06 5.33
C ARG A 9 -9.01 -11.95 4.91
N ALA A 10 -9.34 -12.95 5.72
CA ALA A 10 -10.45 -13.87 5.50
C ALA A 10 -11.82 -13.27 5.87
N SER A 11 -11.87 -11.98 6.24
CA SER A 11 -13.08 -11.29 6.69
C SER A 11 -13.77 -11.98 7.87
N GLN A 12 -12.97 -12.47 8.83
CA GLN A 12 -13.43 -13.13 10.06
C GLN A 12 -13.19 -12.20 11.27
N PRO A 13 -14.12 -11.26 11.58
CA PRO A 13 -13.92 -10.24 12.62
C PRO A 13 -13.78 -10.84 14.02
N ASP A 14 -14.54 -11.89 14.36
CA ASP A 14 -14.48 -12.52 15.69
C ASP A 14 -13.10 -13.15 15.95
N ALA A 15 -12.59 -13.88 14.96
CA ALA A 15 -11.25 -14.45 15.03
C ALA A 15 -10.17 -13.36 15.08
N ALA A 16 -10.34 -12.27 14.35
CA ALA A 16 -9.40 -11.15 14.38
C ALA A 16 -9.37 -10.47 15.76
N LEU A 17 -10.54 -10.19 16.36
CA LEU A 17 -10.65 -9.67 17.72
C LEU A 17 -10.02 -10.60 18.74
N TYR A 18 -10.30 -11.91 18.67
CA TYR A 18 -9.70 -12.89 19.57
C TYR A 18 -8.17 -12.86 19.53
N TYR A 19 -7.57 -12.88 18.33
CA TYR A 19 -6.12 -12.83 18.20
C TYR A 19 -5.53 -11.47 18.57
N MET A 20 -6.26 -10.36 18.39
CA MET A 20 -5.86 -9.04 18.88
C MET A 20 -5.81 -9.03 20.41
N CYS A 21 -6.87 -9.47 21.09
CA CYS A 21 -6.92 -9.54 22.55
C CYS A 21 -5.81 -10.44 23.11
N ARG A 22 -5.56 -11.60 22.49
CA ARG A 22 -4.43 -12.46 22.85
C ARG A 22 -3.06 -11.79 22.72
N MET A 23 -2.90 -10.90 21.74
CA MET A 23 -1.64 -10.17 21.59
C MET A 23 -1.48 -9.11 22.67
N ILE A 24 -2.55 -8.37 23.00
CA ILE A 24 -2.55 -7.40 24.09
C ILE A 24 -2.26 -8.07 25.44
N ASP A 25 -2.94 -9.17 25.75
CA ASP A 25 -2.75 -9.94 26.99
C ASP A 25 -1.32 -10.51 27.11
N ALA A 26 -0.72 -10.89 25.99
CA ALA A 26 0.68 -11.34 25.95
C ALA A 26 1.71 -10.20 26.05
N GLY A 27 1.28 -8.95 26.22
CA GLY A 27 2.16 -7.78 26.38
C GLY A 27 2.70 -7.20 25.08
N GLU A 28 2.09 -7.51 23.93
CA GLU A 28 2.47 -6.90 22.65
C GLU A 28 2.19 -5.39 22.66
N ASP A 29 3.12 -4.59 22.11
CA ASP A 29 2.94 -3.15 21.95
C ASP A 29 1.69 -2.87 21.09
N PRO A 30 0.67 -2.14 21.59
CA PRO A 30 -0.53 -1.83 20.80
C PRO A 30 -0.21 -1.04 19.53
N LYS A 31 0.88 -0.23 19.53
CA LYS A 31 1.35 0.46 18.33
C LYS A 31 1.84 -0.53 17.28
N PHE A 32 2.41 -1.68 17.68
CA PHE A 32 2.76 -2.74 16.74
C PHE A 32 1.52 -3.32 16.05
N ILE A 33 0.45 -3.59 16.81
CA ILE A 33 -0.82 -4.06 16.25
C ILE A 33 -1.38 -3.05 15.25
N ALA A 34 -1.44 -1.77 15.64
CA ALA A 34 -1.96 -0.72 14.78
C ALA A 34 -1.09 -0.48 13.53
N ARG A 35 0.25 -0.56 13.60
CA ARG A 35 1.13 -0.55 12.40
C ARG A 35 0.76 -1.66 11.43
N ARG A 36 0.46 -2.86 11.95
CA ARG A 36 0.07 -4.02 11.14
C ARG A 36 -1.30 -3.83 10.48
N MET A 37 -2.21 -3.08 11.12
CA MET A 37 -3.48 -2.65 10.53
C MET A 37 -3.31 -1.64 9.40
N VAL A 38 -2.40 -0.66 9.55
CA VAL A 38 -2.08 0.31 8.48
C VAL A 38 -1.53 -0.39 7.23
N ILE A 39 -0.62 -1.36 7.42
CA ILE A 39 -0.10 -2.17 6.31
C ILE A 39 -1.23 -2.97 5.66
N PHE A 40 -2.07 -3.62 6.46
CA PHE A 40 -3.21 -4.40 5.97
C PHE A 40 -4.18 -3.56 5.13
N ALA A 41 -4.46 -2.32 5.54
CA ALA A 41 -5.34 -1.41 4.82
C ALA A 41 -4.85 -1.15 3.38
N SER A 42 -3.53 -1.00 3.18
CA SER A 42 -2.96 -0.82 1.84
C SER A 42 -2.77 -2.13 1.08
N GLU A 43 -2.43 -3.22 1.76
CA GLU A 43 -2.09 -4.51 1.14
C GLU A 43 -3.34 -5.30 0.72
N ASP A 44 -4.32 -5.42 1.62
CA ASP A 44 -5.43 -6.37 1.52
C ASP A 44 -6.77 -5.71 1.18
N ILE A 45 -6.94 -4.40 1.46
CA ILE A 45 -8.15 -3.63 1.11
C ILE A 45 -7.88 -2.75 -0.12
N GLY A 46 -6.76 -2.03 -0.12
CA GLY A 46 -6.25 -1.33 -1.30
C GLY A 46 -7.27 -0.42 -1.98
N LEU A 47 -7.42 -0.55 -3.30
CA LEU A 47 -8.31 0.30 -4.10
C LEU A 47 -9.80 -0.05 -3.96
N ALA A 48 -10.16 -1.16 -3.30
CA ALA A 48 -11.57 -1.43 -3.04
C ALA A 48 -12.19 -0.42 -2.07
N GLN A 49 -11.40 0.09 -1.12
CA GLN A 49 -11.84 1.10 -0.16
C GLN A 49 -10.65 1.93 0.34
N PRO A 50 -10.21 2.96 -0.42
CA PRO A 50 -9.02 3.76 -0.07
C PRO A 50 -9.12 4.44 1.30
N THR A 51 -10.34 4.75 1.76
CA THR A 51 -10.60 5.31 3.09
C THR A 51 -10.18 4.39 4.24
N ALA A 52 -9.96 3.10 4.01
CA ALA A 52 -9.47 2.18 5.02
C ALA A 52 -8.07 2.54 5.52
N LEU A 53 -7.21 3.11 4.66
CA LEU A 53 -5.90 3.62 5.08
C LEU A 53 -6.06 4.84 6.00
N VAL A 54 -7.05 5.69 5.74
CA VAL A 54 -7.34 6.86 6.59
C VAL A 54 -7.81 6.40 7.97
N VAL A 55 -8.76 5.45 8.02
CA VAL A 55 -9.27 4.89 9.28
C VAL A 55 -8.15 4.19 10.06
N ALA A 56 -7.33 3.37 9.40
CA ALA A 56 -6.22 2.68 10.06
C ALA A 56 -5.19 3.66 10.64
N ASN A 57 -4.90 4.76 9.95
CA ASN A 57 -4.03 5.82 10.47
C ASN A 57 -4.66 6.57 11.65
N ALA A 58 -5.97 6.83 11.61
CA ALA A 58 -6.67 7.43 12.75
C ALA A 58 -6.64 6.53 13.98
N VAL A 59 -6.81 5.21 13.80
CA VAL A 59 -6.65 4.21 14.86
C VAL A 59 -5.22 4.19 15.38
N PHE A 60 -4.22 4.18 14.50
CA PHE A 60 -2.82 4.25 14.90
C PHE A 60 -2.54 5.50 15.74
N ARG A 61 -3.02 6.66 15.30
CA ARG A 61 -2.87 7.91 16.05
C ARG A 61 -3.54 7.85 17.41
N ALA A 62 -4.76 7.33 17.49
CA ALA A 62 -5.48 7.16 18.76
C ALA A 62 -4.68 6.25 19.72
N VAL A 63 -4.11 5.16 19.20
CA VAL A 63 -3.24 4.26 19.98
C VAL A 63 -2.00 4.96 20.51
N GLU A 64 -1.36 5.82 19.71
CA GLU A 64 -0.20 6.60 20.16
C GLU A 64 -0.55 7.61 21.25
N THR A 65 -1.70 8.27 21.14
CA THR A 65 -2.06 9.38 22.03
C THR A 65 -2.79 8.96 23.29
N ILE A 66 -3.57 7.88 23.23
CA ILE A 66 -4.40 7.41 24.34
C ILE A 66 -3.64 6.38 25.18
N GLY A 67 -2.99 5.41 24.54
CA GLY A 67 -2.31 4.32 25.25
C GLY A 67 -3.26 3.30 25.89
N LEU A 68 -2.71 2.26 26.50
CA LEU A 68 -3.49 1.26 27.24
C LEU A 68 -3.89 1.79 28.63
N PRO A 69 -5.05 1.38 29.16
CA PRO A 69 -5.97 0.39 28.61
C PRO A 69 -6.97 0.91 27.56
N GLU A 70 -7.21 2.22 27.47
CA GLU A 70 -8.34 2.77 26.72
C GLU A 70 -8.20 2.62 25.19
N CYS A 71 -6.98 2.58 24.65
CA CYS A 71 -6.77 2.45 23.21
C CYS A 71 -7.22 1.09 22.62
N ILE A 72 -7.54 0.11 23.47
CA ILE A 72 -8.13 -1.17 23.04
C ILE A 72 -9.42 -0.94 22.27
N GLU A 73 -10.24 0.05 22.66
CA GLU A 73 -11.49 0.35 21.97
C GLU A 73 -11.24 0.82 20.53
N ASN A 74 -10.22 1.67 20.33
CA ASN A 74 -9.83 2.13 19.00
C ASN A 74 -9.27 1.00 18.15
N LEU A 75 -8.45 0.12 18.74
CA LEU A 75 -7.95 -1.08 18.07
C LEU A 75 -9.11 -1.99 17.65
N ALA A 76 -10.02 -2.31 18.56
CA ALA A 76 -11.17 -3.18 18.30
C ALA A 76 -12.04 -2.63 17.16
N HIS A 77 -12.36 -1.34 17.19
CA HIS A 77 -13.10 -0.66 16.13
C HIS A 77 -12.37 -0.81 14.78
N GLY A 78 -11.08 -0.47 14.73
CA GLY A 78 -10.30 -0.59 13.50
C GLY A 78 -10.23 -2.03 12.98
N VAL A 79 -10.10 -3.02 13.86
CA VAL A 79 -10.04 -4.44 13.49
C VAL A 79 -11.33 -4.89 12.81
N VAL A 80 -12.48 -4.59 13.41
CA VAL A 80 -13.79 -4.96 12.83
C VAL A 80 -14.01 -4.25 11.50
N TYR A 81 -13.72 -2.96 11.43
CA TYR A 81 -13.84 -2.18 10.21
C TYR A 81 -12.99 -2.77 9.06
N LEU A 82 -11.72 -3.06 9.32
CA LEU A 82 -10.81 -3.61 8.31
C LEU A 82 -11.16 -5.06 7.93
N ALA A 83 -11.62 -5.86 8.89
CA ALA A 83 -12.10 -7.22 8.62
C ALA A 83 -13.33 -7.21 7.71
N GLN A 84 -14.27 -6.27 7.87
CA GLN A 84 -15.49 -6.17 7.07
C GLN A 84 -15.31 -5.46 5.73
N ALA A 85 -14.24 -4.67 5.55
CA ALA A 85 -13.98 -3.97 4.29
C ALA A 85 -13.80 -4.93 3.09
N LYS A 86 -14.20 -4.48 1.89
CA LYS A 86 -13.96 -5.23 0.65
C LYS A 86 -12.46 -5.40 0.41
N LYS A 87 -12.04 -6.58 -0.02
CA LYS A 87 -10.63 -6.91 -0.24
C LYS A 87 -10.21 -6.64 -1.68
N ASP A 88 -9.04 -6.03 -1.89
CA ASP A 88 -8.40 -5.83 -3.19
C ASP A 88 -6.88 -5.71 -3.01
N ARG A 89 -6.15 -6.73 -3.46
CA ARG A 89 -4.68 -6.81 -3.39
C ARG A 89 -3.97 -6.33 -4.66
N ARG A 90 -4.71 -5.90 -5.70
CA ARG A 90 -4.17 -5.68 -7.05
C ARG A 90 -3.06 -4.63 -7.07
N THR A 91 -3.13 -3.62 -6.21
CA THR A 91 -2.08 -2.61 -6.04
C THR A 91 -0.78 -3.21 -5.51
N TYR A 92 -0.86 -4.02 -4.45
CA TYR A 92 0.31 -4.66 -3.88
C TYR A 92 0.91 -5.70 -4.83
N ASP A 93 0.07 -6.49 -5.50
CA ASP A 93 0.51 -7.45 -6.50
C ASP A 93 1.10 -6.77 -7.75
N ALA A 94 0.61 -5.58 -8.12
CA ALA A 94 1.20 -4.75 -9.17
C ALA A 94 2.61 -4.26 -8.77
N TYR A 95 2.77 -3.80 -7.52
CA TYR A 95 4.07 -3.42 -6.97
C TYR A 95 5.07 -4.59 -7.02
N LEU A 96 4.66 -5.79 -6.59
CA LEU A 96 5.53 -6.97 -6.62
C LEU A 96 6.00 -7.30 -8.05
N ARG A 97 5.09 -7.23 -9.02
CA ARG A 97 5.42 -7.47 -10.44
C ARG A 97 6.37 -6.41 -11.00
N ALA A 98 6.12 -5.13 -10.74
CA ALA A 98 6.99 -4.05 -11.18
C ALA A 98 8.39 -4.16 -10.54
N MET A 99 8.45 -4.43 -9.24
CA MET A 99 9.71 -4.61 -8.52
C MET A 99 10.50 -5.83 -9.01
N SER A 100 9.81 -6.91 -9.40
CA SER A 100 10.44 -8.07 -10.05
C SER A 100 11.11 -7.69 -11.37
N ASP A 101 10.45 -6.90 -12.21
CA ASP A 101 11.03 -6.46 -13.48
C ASP A 101 12.21 -5.47 -13.25
N VAL A 102 12.14 -4.60 -12.23
CA VAL A 102 13.29 -3.74 -11.83
C VAL A 102 14.50 -4.59 -11.42
N LYS A 103 14.31 -5.60 -10.58
CA LYS A 103 15.40 -6.50 -10.15
C LYS A 103 15.97 -7.31 -11.32
N LYS A 104 15.13 -7.68 -12.29
CA LYS A 104 15.52 -8.47 -13.45
C LYS A 104 16.27 -7.67 -14.51
N PHE A 105 15.83 -6.44 -14.78
CA PHE A 105 16.33 -5.65 -15.92
C PHE A 105 17.28 -4.52 -15.51
N GLY A 106 17.42 -4.24 -14.22
CA GLY A 106 18.24 -3.15 -13.72
C GLY A 106 17.67 -1.78 -14.11
N ASN A 107 18.57 -0.80 -14.28
CA ASN A 107 18.20 0.58 -14.58
C ASN A 107 18.01 0.78 -16.10
N LEU A 108 16.86 0.35 -16.63
CA LEU A 108 16.50 0.63 -18.02
C LEU A 108 16.43 2.15 -18.26
N PRO A 109 16.85 2.63 -19.44
CA PRO A 109 16.82 4.06 -19.73
C PRO A 109 15.39 4.60 -19.75
N ILE A 110 15.21 5.78 -19.16
CA ILE A 110 13.96 6.54 -19.22
C ILE A 110 13.73 6.99 -20.68
N PRO A 111 12.53 6.80 -21.27
CA PRO A 111 12.19 7.33 -22.60
C PRO A 111 12.46 8.84 -22.71
N LEU A 112 13.02 9.30 -23.85
CA LEU A 112 13.41 10.71 -24.05
C LEU A 112 12.25 11.69 -23.82
N ALA A 113 11.06 11.33 -24.31
CA ALA A 113 9.85 12.14 -24.21
C ALA A 113 9.41 12.46 -22.76
N ILE A 114 9.88 11.71 -21.75
CA ILE A 114 9.58 11.99 -20.32
C ILE A 114 10.82 12.33 -19.50
N ARG A 115 11.95 12.61 -20.15
CA ARG A 115 13.12 13.20 -19.47
C ARG A 115 12.90 14.69 -19.29
N ASN A 116 13.37 15.22 -18.18
CA ASN A 116 13.25 16.65 -17.89
C ASN A 116 14.32 17.48 -18.65
N PRO A 117 13.96 18.42 -19.52
CA PRO A 117 14.90 19.28 -20.23
C PRO A 117 15.23 20.55 -19.43
N VAL A 118 16.10 20.44 -18.42
CA VAL A 118 16.40 21.58 -17.52
C VAL A 118 17.47 22.52 -18.10
N THR A 119 18.25 22.05 -19.08
CA THR A 119 19.36 22.82 -19.67
C THR A 119 19.22 22.89 -21.19
N LYS A 120 19.79 23.93 -21.82
CA LYS A 120 19.84 24.05 -23.28
C LYS A 120 20.48 22.83 -23.96
N LEU A 121 21.48 22.22 -23.31
CA LEU A 121 22.08 20.98 -23.81
C LEU A 121 21.04 19.85 -23.83
N MET A 122 20.25 19.68 -22.76
CA MET A 122 19.20 18.66 -22.68
C MET A 122 18.09 18.90 -23.70
N GLU A 123 17.67 20.16 -23.91
CA GLU A 123 16.71 20.53 -24.97
C GLU A 123 17.27 20.17 -26.35
N SER A 124 18.54 20.47 -26.62
CA SER A 124 19.20 20.11 -27.89
C SER A 124 19.38 18.60 -28.09
N LEU A 125 19.30 17.82 -27.01
CA LEU A 125 19.30 16.35 -27.02
C LEU A 125 17.87 15.77 -27.03
N ASP A 126 16.87 16.58 -27.36
CA ASP A 126 15.46 16.21 -27.49
C ASP A 126 14.82 15.67 -26.19
N TYR A 127 15.32 16.07 -25.02
CA TYR A 127 14.70 15.68 -23.75
C TYR A 127 13.33 16.33 -23.63
N GLY A 128 12.31 15.55 -23.27
CA GLY A 128 10.94 16.06 -23.13
C GLY A 128 10.28 16.50 -24.44
N LYS A 129 10.96 16.30 -25.58
CA LYS A 129 10.38 16.56 -26.91
C LYS A 129 9.20 15.62 -27.13
N ASP A 130 8.13 16.17 -27.70
CA ASP A 130 6.87 15.48 -27.96
C ASP A 130 6.16 14.95 -26.69
N TYR A 131 6.49 15.48 -25.51
CA TYR A 131 5.78 15.15 -24.28
C TYR A 131 4.33 15.64 -24.33
N GLU A 132 3.39 14.73 -24.11
CA GLU A 132 1.97 15.05 -23.90
C GLU A 132 1.52 14.63 -22.50
N GLN A 133 0.96 15.57 -21.75
CA GLN A 133 0.51 15.36 -20.37
C GLN A 133 -0.50 14.21 -20.21
N TYR A 134 -1.34 13.98 -21.22
CA TYR A 134 -2.41 12.98 -21.21
C TYR A 134 -2.28 11.97 -22.35
N THR A 135 -1.05 11.55 -22.67
CA THR A 135 -0.80 10.56 -23.72
C THR A 135 -1.45 9.21 -23.40
N LYS A 136 -1.88 8.51 -24.44
CA LYS A 136 -2.30 7.09 -24.36
C LYS A 136 -1.15 6.13 -24.70
N GLU A 137 0.00 6.67 -25.09
CA GLU A 137 1.20 5.88 -25.37
C GLU A 137 1.86 5.39 -24.07
N SER A 138 2.69 4.36 -24.20
CA SER A 138 3.37 3.79 -23.05
C SER A 138 4.53 4.69 -22.62
N LEU A 139 4.54 5.07 -21.34
CA LEU A 139 5.64 5.80 -20.71
C LEU A 139 6.71 4.85 -20.12
N LEU A 140 6.54 3.55 -20.29
CA LEU A 140 7.52 2.55 -19.84
C LEU A 140 8.72 2.51 -20.80
N PRO A 141 9.90 2.06 -20.33
CA PRO A 141 11.04 1.78 -21.20
C PRO A 141 10.66 0.80 -22.32
N GLU A 142 11.33 0.88 -23.46
CA GLU A 142 11.02 0.11 -24.67
C GLU A 142 10.86 -1.40 -24.40
N LYS A 143 11.73 -2.00 -23.59
CA LYS A 143 11.66 -3.43 -23.21
C LYS A 143 10.41 -3.81 -22.41
N LEU A 144 9.73 -2.84 -21.80
CA LEU A 144 8.56 -3.03 -20.94
C LEU A 144 7.31 -2.34 -21.51
N LYS A 145 7.35 -1.78 -22.73
CA LYS A 145 6.28 -0.93 -23.27
C LYS A 145 4.88 -1.53 -23.22
N ASN A 146 4.76 -2.86 -23.35
CA ASN A 146 3.50 -3.59 -23.35
C ASN A 146 3.10 -4.18 -21.98
N LYS A 147 3.86 -3.90 -20.92
CA LYS A 147 3.59 -4.44 -19.58
C LYS A 147 2.39 -3.71 -18.94
N LYS A 148 1.54 -4.50 -18.29
CA LYS A 148 0.46 -4.00 -17.41
C LYS A 148 0.64 -4.59 -16.02
N TYR A 149 1.10 -3.75 -15.09
CA TYR A 149 1.29 -4.16 -13.70
C TYR A 149 -0.01 -4.07 -12.90
N LEU A 150 -0.79 -3.00 -13.02
CA LEU A 150 -2.11 -2.95 -12.41
C LEU A 150 -3.11 -3.68 -13.30
N LYS A 151 -3.68 -4.76 -12.79
CA LYS A 151 -4.74 -5.58 -13.41
C LYS A 151 -5.78 -5.82 -12.35
#